data_AF-A0A839NR81-F1
#
_entry.id   AF-A0A839NR81-F1
#
_cell.length_a   1.000
_cell.length_b   1.000
_cell.length_c   1.000
_cell.angle_alpha   90.00
_cell.angle_beta   90.00
_cell.angle_gamma   90.00
#
_symmetry.space_group_name_H-M   'P 1'
#
loop_
_entity.id
_entity.type
_entity.pdbx_description
1 polymer ?
#
loop_
_entity_poly.entity_id
_entity_poly.type
_entity_poly.pdbx_seq_one_letter_code
_entity_poly.pdbx_strand_id
1 'polypeptide(L)'
;MKKTNNLASKFALAAFFALGSLAITSCNKDNNESGQELPAGSSQIIVRIAGISDGENNNSKGSKSSTSNHKTSSEKSIELVSGNGFDAVVAVDNQVPSASKTPSLRAANGTPVSSNMAAGTKYRLFLYKKEGATYTYDNSYEFTVGQETPIQVKKGVSYKWVALSYNNKEAVADRGADDQLLLPENKDVLFASSAADLTIGDNTSPINITFNRLFSRIGIELNTKGMFGPMNSATVTVTGHSTKTATVDLTTGALVLAQAAHTPEISFASFINTSEGDASQKIAYYYTADETPQAIKVVVKDLNIKLDNGTNRVFSTSTLSQTQAISPERGKNHRLLLGLTESALTRDGVQWSRSNLYYKAGDATPYRFNPTNDFNAIADPRAYFSFKGHLPMTLASNDPKKQKDPCALVYPAGLWKTPTATQVGAVTSRAGLLGDLLGGVLDLVLPSKTKGTSENNKALEYAGATGANPAYNDSQNVLRFNYNGSQTKISVLSDLVSLNLGNTQGKHAAFWSSSELIDLSLLGTGVGAQSFIGYKASGLLGSATIASTGAGLLNINLLGLDVISSELMNVRCVRDESWNIASVLPGYNPEPAL
;
A
#
# COMPACT_ATOMS: atom_id res chain seq x y z
N MET A 1 -32.05 7.53 68.86
CA MET A 1 -32.30 8.94 68.47
C MET A 1 -31.67 9.18 67.11
N LYS A 2 -32.48 9.67 66.14
CA LYS A 2 -32.16 10.18 64.80
C LYS A 2 -31.43 9.25 63.80
N LYS A 3 -32.26 8.56 62.99
CA LYS A 3 -31.98 8.24 61.59
C LYS A 3 -31.99 9.53 60.76
N THR A 4 -31.00 9.73 59.89
CA THR A 4 -31.08 10.67 58.77
C THR A 4 -30.85 9.93 57.46
N ASN A 5 -31.63 10.36 56.48
CA ASN A 5 -32.03 9.64 55.27
C ASN A 5 -30.93 9.64 54.21
N ASN A 6 -30.68 8.46 53.62
CA ASN A 6 -29.81 8.29 52.46
C ASN A 6 -30.63 7.93 51.20
N LEU A 7 -31.69 8.71 50.94
CA LEU A 7 -32.56 8.52 49.78
C LEU A 7 -32.13 9.36 48.56
N ALA A 8 -31.26 10.36 48.75
CA ALA A 8 -30.86 11.28 47.68
C ALA A 8 -29.75 10.73 46.76
N SER A 9 -28.89 9.81 47.21
CA SER A 9 -27.80 9.30 46.36
C SER A 9 -28.20 8.13 45.45
N LYS A 10 -29.35 7.50 45.69
CA LYS A 10 -29.86 6.40 44.85
C LYS A 10 -30.71 6.85 43.67
N PHE A 11 -31.23 8.09 43.70
CA PHE A 11 -31.99 8.66 42.57
C PHE A 11 -31.10 9.41 41.54
N ALA A 12 -29.91 9.86 41.93
CA ALA A 12 -28.98 10.52 41.00
C ALA A 12 -28.25 9.52 40.06
N LEU A 13 -28.03 8.28 40.53
CA LEU A 13 -27.36 7.24 39.73
C LEU A 13 -28.30 6.53 38.73
N ALA A 14 -29.60 6.52 39.01
CA ALA A 14 -30.62 5.98 38.11
C ALA A 14 -31.00 6.98 36.98
N ALA A 15 -30.85 8.29 37.21
CA ALA A 15 -31.08 9.31 36.19
C ALA A 15 -29.93 9.41 35.17
N PHE A 16 -28.69 9.09 35.56
CA PHE A 16 -27.54 9.09 34.64
C PHE A 16 -27.38 7.80 33.80
N PHE A 17 -27.99 6.68 34.22
CA PHE A 17 -28.05 5.46 33.40
C PHE A 17 -29.25 5.43 32.43
N ALA A 18 -30.20 6.36 32.55
CA ALA A 18 -31.37 6.46 31.68
C ALA A 18 -31.23 7.49 30.53
N LEU A 19 -30.11 8.25 30.48
CA LEU A 19 -29.84 9.28 29.45
C LEU A 19 -28.63 8.95 28.55
N GLY A 20 -28.07 7.74 28.67
CA GLY A 20 -26.82 7.33 28.00
C GLY A 20 -26.95 6.33 26.85
N SER A 21 -28.15 6.09 26.30
CA SER A 21 -28.38 5.10 25.24
C SER A 21 -29.12 5.65 24.01
N LEU A 22 -28.79 6.89 23.59
CA LEU A 22 -29.09 7.39 22.25
C LEU A 22 -27.81 7.39 21.40
N ALA A 23 -27.30 6.19 21.15
CA ALA A 23 -26.28 5.95 20.12
C ALA A 23 -26.86 5.00 19.07
N ILE A 24 -27.43 5.61 18.04
CA ILE A 24 -27.43 5.22 16.62
C ILE A 24 -27.36 3.70 16.35
N THR A 25 -28.52 3.06 16.36
CA THR A 25 -28.78 1.88 15.53
C THR A 25 -30.04 2.17 14.71
N SER A 26 -29.87 2.83 13.55
CA SER A 26 -30.89 2.81 12.51
C SER A 26 -30.88 1.43 11.85
N CYS A 27 -31.43 0.45 12.59
CA CYS A 27 -31.95 -0.78 12.06
C CYS A 27 -33.46 -0.58 11.99
N ASN A 28 -33.99 -0.11 10.86
CA ASN A 28 -35.41 -0.27 10.59
C ASN A 28 -35.67 -1.76 10.34
N LYS A 29 -35.80 -2.49 11.45
CA LYS A 29 -36.35 -3.83 11.48
C LYS A 29 -37.82 -3.69 11.12
N ASP A 30 -38.27 -4.49 10.16
CA ASP A 30 -39.67 -4.61 9.73
C ASP A 30 -40.56 -4.86 10.95
N ASN A 31 -41.02 -3.78 11.57
CA ASN A 31 -42.22 -3.77 12.36
C ASN A 31 -43.23 -3.07 11.46
N ASN A 32 -44.31 -3.79 11.13
CA ASN A 32 -45.52 -3.14 10.66
C ASN A 32 -45.89 -2.07 11.69
N GLU A 33 -45.48 -0.83 11.47
CA GLU A 33 -46.05 0.32 12.17
C GLU A 33 -47.48 0.48 11.64
N SER A 34 -48.38 -0.26 12.27
CA SER A 34 -49.78 0.10 12.37
C SER A 34 -49.85 1.49 13.00
N GLY A 35 -49.95 2.55 12.20
CA GLY A 35 -50.05 3.91 12.72
C GLY A 35 -50.04 5.08 11.75
N GLN A 36 -49.65 4.91 10.48
CA GLN A 36 -49.83 5.95 9.48
C GLN A 36 -51.04 5.57 8.60
N GLU A 37 -52.22 6.13 8.90
CA GLU A 37 -53.38 6.03 8.00
C GLU A 37 -53.01 6.71 6.68
N LEU A 38 -52.60 5.88 5.72
CA LEU A 38 -52.48 6.28 4.33
C LEU A 38 -53.90 6.63 3.82
N PRO A 39 -54.10 7.77 3.14
CA PRO A 39 -55.37 8.10 2.52
C PRO A 39 -55.93 6.92 1.72
N ALA A 40 -57.25 6.71 1.75
CA ALA A 40 -57.88 5.60 1.03
C ALA A 40 -57.48 5.60 -0.46
N GLY A 41 -56.88 4.50 -0.93
CA GLY A 41 -56.38 4.34 -2.31
C GLY A 41 -54.93 4.78 -2.54
N SER A 42 -54.21 5.20 -1.51
CA SER A 42 -52.77 5.49 -1.55
C SER A 42 -51.92 4.34 -0.98
N SER A 43 -50.65 4.30 -1.38
CA SER A 43 -49.59 3.42 -0.91
C SER A 43 -48.27 4.19 -0.93
N GLN A 44 -47.19 3.65 -0.36
CA GLN A 44 -45.91 4.34 -0.28
C GLN A 44 -44.76 3.56 -0.95
N ILE A 45 -43.84 4.31 -1.56
CA ILE A 45 -42.54 3.80 -1.97
C ILE A 45 -41.52 4.13 -0.88
N ILE A 46 -40.71 3.13 -0.48
CA ILE A 46 -39.56 3.33 0.41
C ILE A 46 -38.28 3.05 -0.37
N VAL A 47 -37.37 4.01 -0.37
CA VAL A 47 -36.09 3.90 -1.07
C VAL A 47 -35.00 3.45 -0.12
N ARG A 48 -34.15 2.52 -0.55
CA ARG A 48 -32.97 2.04 0.17
C ARG A 48 -31.77 2.04 -0.78
N ILE A 49 -30.64 2.59 -0.34
CA ILE A 49 -29.39 2.56 -1.10
C ILE A 49 -28.59 1.32 -0.71
N ALA A 50 -28.37 0.42 -1.66
CA ALA A 50 -27.54 -0.77 -1.48
C ALA A 50 -26.04 -0.45 -1.64
N GLY A 51 -25.70 0.57 -2.44
CA GLY A 51 -24.35 1.11 -2.60
C GLY A 51 -23.98 1.34 -4.07
N ILE A 52 -22.68 1.34 -4.35
CA ILE A 52 -22.10 1.56 -5.68
C ILE A 52 -21.49 0.24 -6.18
N SER A 53 -21.73 -0.07 -7.45
CA SER A 53 -21.09 -1.14 -8.21
C SER A 53 -19.94 -0.54 -9.01
N ASP A 54 -18.72 -1.07 -8.81
CA ASP A 54 -17.51 -0.56 -9.48
C ASP A 54 -17.28 -1.14 -10.89
N GLY A 55 -18.22 -1.91 -11.45
CA GLY A 55 -18.09 -2.49 -12.80
C GLY A 55 -16.92 -3.49 -12.97
N GLU A 56 -16.11 -3.65 -11.94
CA GLU A 56 -14.93 -4.50 -11.87
C GLU A 56 -15.23 -5.67 -10.94
N ASN A 57 -15.13 -6.89 -11.48
CA ASN A 57 -14.99 -8.08 -10.67
C ASN A 57 -13.71 -7.93 -9.82
N ASN A 58 -13.88 -7.42 -8.60
CA ASN A 58 -12.84 -7.39 -7.58
C ASN A 58 -12.43 -8.83 -7.26
N ASN A 59 -11.46 -9.35 -8.00
CA ASN A 59 -10.83 -10.62 -7.76
C ASN A 59 -9.95 -10.50 -6.51
N SER A 60 -10.58 -10.55 -5.34
CA SER A 60 -9.90 -10.80 -4.07
C SER A 60 -10.78 -11.63 -3.13
N LYS A 61 -10.74 -12.95 -3.34
CA LYS A 61 -10.58 -13.98 -2.30
C LYS A 61 -10.67 -15.34 -2.96
N GLY A 62 -9.70 -16.20 -2.62
CA GLY A 62 -9.58 -17.53 -3.19
C GLY A 62 -10.89 -18.31 -3.20
N SER A 63 -11.26 -18.79 -4.37
CA SER A 63 -12.15 -19.93 -4.53
C SER A 63 -11.62 -20.78 -5.67
N LYS A 64 -11.73 -22.09 -5.46
CA LYS A 64 -11.11 -23.16 -6.24
C LYS A 64 -11.57 -23.13 -7.70
N SER A 65 -10.68 -23.63 -8.55
CA SER A 65 -10.82 -23.90 -9.98
C SER A 65 -12.25 -23.97 -10.53
N SER A 66 -12.53 -23.18 -11.55
CA SER A 66 -13.25 -23.67 -12.73
C SER A 66 -12.81 -22.90 -13.96
N THR A 67 -12.47 -23.67 -14.98
CA THR A 67 -11.98 -23.25 -16.29
C THR A 67 -13.07 -22.49 -17.03
N SER A 68 -12.90 -21.18 -17.22
CA SER A 68 -13.53 -20.49 -18.34
C SER A 68 -12.61 -19.38 -18.85
N ASN A 69 -12.19 -19.53 -20.10
CA ASN A 69 -11.41 -18.55 -20.82
C ASN A 69 -12.30 -17.34 -21.12
N HIS A 70 -12.17 -16.28 -20.32
CA HIS A 70 -12.45 -14.93 -20.80
C HIS A 70 -11.19 -14.08 -20.53
N LYS A 71 -10.44 -13.83 -21.61
CA LYS A 71 -9.39 -12.82 -21.63
C LYS A 71 -10.04 -11.45 -21.50
N THR A 72 -10.04 -10.88 -20.31
CA THR A 72 -9.99 -9.43 -20.12
C THR A 72 -8.76 -9.15 -19.27
N SER A 73 -7.59 -9.28 -19.91
CA SER A 73 -6.36 -8.71 -19.39
C SER A 73 -6.44 -7.19 -19.58
N SER A 74 -6.85 -6.45 -18.56
CA SER A 74 -6.27 -5.12 -18.40
C SER A 74 -4.77 -5.35 -18.27
N GLU A 75 -3.98 -4.82 -19.20
CA GLU A 75 -2.53 -4.95 -19.20
C GLU A 75 -1.98 -4.25 -17.96
N LYS A 76 -1.77 -5.02 -16.89
CA LYS A 76 -1.05 -4.58 -15.70
C LYS A 76 0.38 -4.31 -16.14
N SER A 77 0.70 -3.06 -16.42
CA SER A 77 2.08 -2.62 -16.62
C SER A 77 2.66 -2.25 -15.27
N ILE A 78 3.84 -2.76 -14.95
CA ILE A 78 4.63 -2.35 -13.78
C ILE A 78 6.07 -2.16 -14.25
N GLU A 79 6.68 -1.05 -13.90
CA GLU A 79 8.06 -0.74 -14.19
C GLU A 79 8.73 -0.04 -13.01
N LEU A 80 10.00 -0.34 -12.76
CA LEU A 80 10.84 0.47 -11.89
C LEU A 80 11.56 1.53 -12.72
N VAL A 81 11.26 2.80 -12.45
CA VAL A 81 11.98 3.92 -13.03
C VAL A 81 12.95 4.49 -12.02
N SER A 82 14.24 4.46 -12.37
CA SER A 82 15.28 5.08 -11.56
C SER A 82 15.18 6.60 -11.61
N GLY A 83 15.31 7.24 -10.44
CA GLY A 83 15.25 8.69 -10.33
C GLY A 83 16.45 9.28 -9.59
N ASN A 84 16.50 10.61 -9.52
CA ASN A 84 17.49 11.30 -8.72
C ASN A 84 17.03 11.34 -7.26
N GLY A 85 17.64 10.55 -6.39
CA GLY A 85 17.34 10.52 -4.95
C GLY A 85 16.24 9.51 -4.56
N PHE A 86 15.24 9.26 -5.38
CA PHE A 86 14.29 8.17 -5.18
C PHE A 86 13.94 7.53 -6.52
N ASP A 87 13.60 6.25 -6.49
CA ASP A 87 13.06 5.54 -7.64
C ASP A 87 11.53 5.49 -7.55
N ALA A 88 10.87 5.10 -8.62
CA ALA A 88 9.43 4.97 -8.66
C ALA A 88 9.02 3.65 -9.31
N VAL A 89 8.16 2.90 -8.64
CA VAL A 89 7.37 1.84 -9.26
C VAL A 89 6.16 2.48 -9.93
N VAL A 90 6.17 2.51 -11.25
CA VAL A 90 5.08 3.06 -12.07
C VAL A 90 4.19 1.92 -12.50
N ALA A 91 2.88 2.04 -12.30
CA ALA A 91 1.94 1.02 -12.73
C ALA A 91 0.65 1.60 -13.29
N VAL A 92 0.07 0.92 -14.27
CA VAL A 92 -1.30 1.16 -14.74
C VAL A 92 -2.13 -0.09 -14.52
N ASP A 93 -3.25 0.06 -13.82
CA ASP A 93 -4.22 -1.00 -13.61
C ASP A 93 -5.63 -0.42 -13.37
N ASN A 94 -6.58 -1.26 -13.01
CA ASN A 94 -7.97 -0.85 -12.76
C ASN A 94 -8.29 -0.85 -11.25
N GLN A 95 -7.32 -1.09 -10.37
CA GLN A 95 -7.57 -1.24 -8.94
C GLN A 95 -7.38 0.08 -8.21
N VAL A 96 -8.45 0.87 -8.12
CA VAL A 96 -8.44 2.11 -7.34
C VAL A 96 -8.62 1.82 -5.84
N PRO A 97 -7.69 2.24 -4.95
CA PRO A 97 -7.89 2.10 -3.50
C PRO A 97 -9.13 2.88 -3.03
N SER A 98 -10.05 2.21 -2.34
CA SER A 98 -11.20 2.87 -1.71
C SER A 98 -10.78 3.54 -0.40
N ALA A 99 -11.11 4.83 -0.26
CA ALA A 99 -10.92 5.61 0.96
C ALA A 99 -11.83 5.16 2.13
N SER A 100 -12.75 4.21 1.91
CA SER A 100 -13.74 3.80 2.91
C SER A 100 -13.89 2.28 2.94
N LYS A 101 -13.37 1.64 3.99
CA LYS A 101 -13.62 0.23 4.31
C LYS A 101 -14.80 0.11 5.28
N THR A 102 -15.97 0.61 4.90
CA THR A 102 -17.21 0.21 5.60
C THR A 102 -17.72 -1.11 4.98
N PRO A 103 -18.17 -2.09 5.76
CA PRO A 103 -18.75 -3.32 5.22
C PRO A 103 -19.94 -2.96 4.31
N SER A 104 -19.89 -3.38 3.05
CA SER A 104 -21.00 -3.23 2.12
C SER A 104 -22.10 -4.26 2.44
N LEU A 105 -23.37 -3.84 2.47
CA LEU A 105 -24.48 -4.77 2.46
C LEU A 105 -24.49 -5.52 1.12
N ARG A 106 -24.67 -6.85 1.13
CA ARG A 106 -24.83 -7.63 -0.10
C ARG A 106 -26.13 -7.23 -0.78
N ALA A 107 -26.09 -6.94 -2.08
CA ALA A 107 -27.30 -6.75 -2.88
C ALA A 107 -28.14 -8.03 -2.88
N ALA A 108 -29.46 -7.89 -2.99
CA ALA A 108 -30.41 -9.02 -3.01
C ALA A 108 -30.15 -10.03 -4.15
N ASN A 109 -29.40 -9.63 -5.19
CA ASN A 109 -29.05 -10.46 -6.35
C ASN A 109 -27.62 -11.05 -6.30
N GLY A 110 -26.94 -11.03 -5.15
CA GLY A 110 -25.67 -11.75 -4.97
C GLY A 110 -24.43 -11.14 -5.61
N THR A 111 -24.53 -10.02 -6.33
CA THR A 111 -23.38 -9.23 -6.79
C THR A 111 -22.73 -8.48 -5.61
N PRO A 112 -21.39 -8.55 -5.46
CA PRO A 112 -20.70 -7.77 -4.45
C PRO A 112 -20.77 -6.28 -4.79
N VAL A 113 -21.33 -5.49 -3.87
CA VAL A 113 -21.26 -4.03 -3.89
C VAL A 113 -19.83 -3.63 -3.48
N SER A 114 -19.19 -2.74 -4.23
CA SER A 114 -17.77 -2.40 -4.07
C SER A 114 -17.54 -1.32 -3.00
N SER A 115 -18.48 -0.39 -2.84
CA SER A 115 -18.39 0.72 -1.89
C SER A 115 -19.75 1.27 -1.46
N ASN A 116 -19.84 1.76 -0.23
CA ASN A 116 -21.02 2.44 0.28
C ASN A 116 -21.01 3.91 -0.14
N MET A 117 -22.19 4.50 -0.39
CA MET A 117 -22.31 5.94 -0.55
C MET A 117 -22.08 6.63 0.80
N ALA A 118 -21.34 7.73 0.80
CA ALA A 118 -21.05 8.48 2.02
C ALA A 118 -22.33 9.12 2.59
N ALA A 119 -22.47 9.16 3.92
CA ALA A 119 -23.58 9.83 4.58
C ALA A 119 -23.65 11.32 4.17
N GLY A 120 -24.86 11.83 3.95
CA GLY A 120 -25.07 13.20 3.48
C GLY A 120 -24.93 13.39 1.96
N THR A 121 -24.60 12.35 1.21
CA THR A 121 -24.60 12.38 -0.27
C THR A 121 -26.03 12.55 -0.77
N LYS A 122 -26.22 13.38 -1.79
CA LYS A 122 -27.52 13.62 -2.41
C LYS A 122 -27.72 12.80 -3.68
N TYR A 123 -28.95 12.41 -3.93
CA TYR A 123 -29.38 11.77 -5.17
C TYR A 123 -30.82 12.18 -5.51
N ARG A 124 -31.19 12.13 -6.78
CA ARG A 124 -32.57 12.35 -7.23
C ARG A 124 -33.15 11.09 -7.83
N LEU A 125 -34.37 10.75 -7.43
CA LEU A 125 -35.19 9.68 -8.00
C LEU A 125 -36.24 10.29 -8.92
N PHE A 126 -36.30 9.83 -10.16
CA PHE A 126 -37.31 10.17 -11.15
C PHE A 126 -38.27 8.99 -11.30
N LEU A 127 -39.58 9.27 -11.31
CA LEU A 127 -40.63 8.27 -11.48
C LEU A 127 -41.35 8.49 -12.82
N TYR A 128 -41.52 7.39 -13.54
CA TYR A 128 -42.21 7.33 -14.82
C TYR A 128 -43.40 6.39 -14.70
N LYS A 129 -44.60 6.95 -14.72
CA LYS A 129 -45.85 6.22 -14.59
C LYS A 129 -46.17 5.46 -15.87
N LYS A 130 -46.60 4.21 -15.72
CA LYS A 130 -47.04 3.38 -16.85
C LYS A 130 -48.44 3.76 -17.30
N GLU A 131 -48.59 4.05 -18.59
CA GLU A 131 -49.85 4.38 -19.25
C GLU A 131 -49.98 3.50 -20.50
N GLY A 132 -50.71 2.40 -20.35
CA GLY A 132 -50.79 1.34 -21.35
C GLY A 132 -49.42 0.68 -21.58
N ALA A 133 -48.91 0.80 -22.81
CA ALA A 133 -47.57 0.32 -23.19
C ALA A 133 -46.46 1.38 -23.07
N THR A 134 -46.82 2.61 -22.68
CA THR A 134 -45.89 3.74 -22.61
C THR A 134 -45.60 4.16 -21.18
N TYR A 135 -44.53 4.93 -20.97
CA TYR A 135 -44.17 5.50 -19.68
C TYR A 135 -44.11 7.02 -19.82
N THR A 136 -44.81 7.72 -18.95
CA THR A 136 -44.84 9.19 -18.89
C THR A 136 -44.24 9.63 -17.57
N TYR A 137 -43.47 10.72 -17.58
CA TYR A 137 -42.93 11.27 -16.33
C TYR A 137 -44.06 11.67 -15.39
N ASP A 138 -43.91 11.30 -14.13
CA ASP A 138 -44.84 11.63 -13.06
C ASP A 138 -44.24 12.71 -12.15
N ASN A 139 -43.13 12.39 -11.46
CA ASN A 139 -42.48 13.31 -10.54
C ASN A 139 -41.01 12.95 -10.25
N SER A 140 -40.29 13.85 -9.58
CA SER A 140 -38.93 13.60 -9.08
C SER A 140 -38.77 14.01 -7.62
N TYR A 141 -37.87 13.33 -6.91
CA TYR A 141 -37.63 13.50 -5.48
C TYR A 141 -36.14 13.53 -5.20
N GLU A 142 -35.66 14.61 -4.58
CA GLU A 142 -34.29 14.68 -4.06
C GLU A 142 -34.22 14.08 -2.66
N PHE A 143 -33.25 13.21 -2.44
CA PHE A 143 -32.99 12.54 -1.18
C PHE A 143 -31.55 12.77 -0.74
N THR A 144 -31.35 12.61 0.57
CA THR A 144 -30.03 12.52 1.19
C THR A 144 -29.87 11.12 1.74
N VAL A 145 -28.73 10.47 1.46
CA VAL A 145 -28.43 9.10 1.90
C VAL A 145 -28.60 8.97 3.42
N GLY A 146 -29.47 8.04 3.83
CA GLY A 146 -29.79 7.75 5.23
C GLY A 146 -30.87 8.65 5.84
N GLN A 147 -31.50 9.52 5.05
CA GLN A 147 -32.58 10.44 5.45
C GLN A 147 -33.74 10.38 4.43
N GLU A 148 -33.96 9.21 3.83
CA GLU A 148 -35.00 8.99 2.83
C GLU A 148 -36.40 9.07 3.46
N THR A 149 -37.29 9.87 2.87
CA THR A 149 -38.70 9.94 3.28
C THR A 149 -39.60 9.09 2.37
N PRO A 150 -40.63 8.41 2.88
CA PRO A 150 -41.57 7.67 2.04
C PRO A 150 -42.25 8.55 0.98
N ILE A 151 -42.39 8.04 -0.24
CA ILE A 151 -43.08 8.74 -1.34
C ILE A 151 -44.51 8.22 -1.42
N GLN A 152 -45.49 9.12 -1.32
CA GLN A 152 -46.91 8.78 -1.48
C GLN A 152 -47.28 8.61 -2.94
N VAL A 153 -47.86 7.46 -3.30
CA VAL A 153 -48.26 7.09 -4.66
C VAL A 153 -49.62 6.40 -4.66
N LYS A 154 -50.28 6.33 -5.82
CA LYS A 154 -51.56 5.63 -5.97
C LYS A 154 -51.38 4.11 -6.01
N LYS A 155 -52.19 3.39 -5.22
CA LYS A 155 -52.25 1.92 -5.21
C LYS A 155 -52.59 1.36 -6.60
N GLY A 156 -51.93 0.26 -6.99
CA GLY A 156 -52.18 -0.47 -8.24
C GLY A 156 -51.60 0.19 -9.51
N VAL A 157 -50.93 1.34 -9.38
CA VAL A 157 -50.18 1.96 -10.49
C VAL A 157 -48.82 1.29 -10.62
N SER A 158 -48.29 1.19 -11.84
CA SER A 158 -46.94 0.69 -12.10
C SER A 158 -46.02 1.83 -12.55
N TYR A 159 -44.76 1.79 -12.11
CA TYR A 159 -43.75 2.79 -12.45
C TYR A 159 -42.47 2.16 -12.97
N LYS A 160 -41.78 2.86 -13.85
CA LYS A 160 -40.32 2.78 -13.97
C LYS A 160 -39.67 3.89 -13.14
N TRP A 161 -38.45 3.65 -12.70
CA TRP A 161 -37.70 4.63 -11.92
C TRP A 161 -36.27 4.74 -12.39
N VAL A 162 -35.70 5.93 -12.17
CA VAL A 162 -34.32 6.28 -12.48
C VAL A 162 -33.76 7.03 -11.30
N ALA A 163 -32.54 6.71 -10.87
CA ALA A 163 -31.85 7.41 -9.80
C ALA A 163 -30.52 7.94 -10.30
N LEU A 164 -30.20 9.19 -9.93
CA LEU A 164 -28.97 9.85 -10.33
C LEU A 164 -28.32 10.56 -9.14
N SER A 165 -27.00 10.47 -9.03
CA SER A 165 -26.21 11.17 -8.01
C SER A 165 -24.90 11.70 -8.61
N TYR A 166 -24.39 12.81 -8.08
CA TYR A 166 -23.02 13.29 -8.36
C TYR A 166 -22.01 12.79 -7.32
N ASN A 167 -22.41 11.81 -6.50
CA ASN A 167 -21.66 11.19 -5.40
C ASN A 167 -21.04 12.22 -4.44
N ASN A 168 -21.76 13.31 -4.18
CA ASN A 168 -21.35 14.38 -3.29
C ASN A 168 -22.59 15.03 -2.63
N LYS A 169 -22.39 16.16 -1.94
CA LYS A 169 -23.45 16.86 -1.21
C LYS A 169 -24.22 17.89 -2.07
N GLU A 170 -23.90 18.02 -3.35
CA GLU A 170 -24.53 18.95 -4.27
C GLU A 170 -25.91 18.44 -4.69
N ALA A 171 -26.85 19.36 -4.92
CA ALA A 171 -28.18 19.03 -5.41
C ALA A 171 -28.10 18.45 -6.84
N VAL A 172 -28.96 17.47 -7.11
CA VAL A 172 -29.10 16.92 -8.46
C VAL A 172 -30.24 17.69 -9.14
N ALA A 173 -29.94 18.27 -10.30
CA ALA A 173 -30.90 19.04 -11.08
C ALA A 173 -32.11 18.18 -11.47
N ASP A 174 -33.26 18.83 -11.64
CA ASP A 174 -34.42 18.17 -12.23
C ASP A 174 -34.19 17.84 -13.70
N ARG A 175 -35.09 17.06 -14.30
CA ARG A 175 -35.00 16.70 -15.72
C ARG A 175 -35.00 17.93 -16.62
N GLY A 176 -34.26 17.86 -17.72
CA GLY A 176 -34.38 18.85 -18.79
C GLY A 176 -35.51 18.50 -19.77
N ALA A 177 -35.53 19.20 -20.91
CA ALA A 177 -36.47 18.93 -21.99
C ALA A 177 -36.30 17.49 -22.50
N ASP A 178 -37.42 16.83 -22.82
CA ASP A 178 -37.45 15.46 -23.37
C ASP A 178 -36.63 14.43 -22.56
N ASP A 179 -36.66 14.59 -21.23
CA ASP A 179 -35.93 13.75 -20.26
C ASP A 179 -34.40 13.73 -20.48
N GLN A 180 -33.87 14.75 -21.17
CA GLN A 180 -32.45 14.96 -21.37
C GLN A 180 -31.88 15.80 -20.22
N LEU A 181 -30.86 15.29 -19.54
CA LEU A 181 -30.19 15.99 -18.44
C LEU A 181 -28.71 16.21 -18.76
N LEU A 182 -28.28 17.47 -18.78
CA LEU A 182 -26.86 17.80 -18.87
C LEU A 182 -26.15 17.43 -17.57
N LEU A 183 -25.12 16.60 -17.67
CA LEU A 183 -24.33 16.18 -16.52
C LEU A 183 -23.23 17.19 -16.18
N PRO A 184 -22.84 17.31 -14.91
CA PRO A 184 -21.75 18.19 -14.51
C PRO A 184 -20.40 17.65 -14.97
N GLU A 185 -19.47 18.56 -15.22
CA GLU A 185 -18.09 18.20 -15.54
C GLU A 185 -17.34 17.64 -14.32
N ASN A 186 -16.42 16.71 -14.57
CA ASN A 186 -15.47 16.19 -13.59
C ASN A 186 -16.09 15.77 -12.23
N LYS A 187 -17.28 15.15 -12.26
CA LYS A 187 -17.94 14.56 -11.08
C LYS A 187 -18.06 13.05 -11.23
N ASP A 188 -18.12 12.35 -10.10
CA ASP A 188 -18.43 10.92 -10.03
C ASP A 188 -19.94 10.71 -10.24
N VAL A 189 -20.37 10.76 -11.49
CA VAL A 189 -21.79 10.61 -11.84
C VAL A 189 -22.20 9.14 -11.71
N LEU A 190 -23.21 8.92 -10.90
CA LEU A 190 -23.80 7.62 -10.59
C LEU A 190 -25.21 7.53 -11.16
N PHE A 191 -25.55 6.39 -11.75
CA PHE A 191 -26.84 6.13 -12.38
C PHE A 191 -27.38 4.74 -12.02
N ALA A 192 -28.68 4.65 -11.79
CA ALA A 192 -29.40 3.40 -11.65
C ALA A 192 -30.80 3.52 -12.26
N SER A 193 -31.34 2.43 -12.79
CA SER A 193 -32.70 2.41 -13.29
C SER A 193 -33.38 1.07 -13.03
N SER A 194 -34.71 1.08 -13.06
CA SER A 194 -35.53 -0.11 -12.89
C SER A 194 -35.42 -1.04 -14.11
N ALA A 195 -34.98 -2.28 -13.90
CA ALA A 195 -34.99 -3.30 -14.96
C ALA A 195 -36.40 -3.78 -15.32
N ALA A 196 -37.33 -3.76 -14.35
CA ALA A 196 -38.73 -4.17 -14.49
C ALA A 196 -39.66 -3.15 -13.85
N ASP A 197 -40.95 -3.25 -14.16
CA ASP A 197 -41.97 -2.38 -13.58
C ASP A 197 -42.09 -2.58 -12.06
N LEU A 198 -42.09 -1.46 -11.34
CA LEU A 198 -42.46 -1.40 -9.94
C LEU A 198 -43.98 -1.26 -9.85
N THR A 199 -44.69 -2.36 -9.58
CA THR A 199 -46.12 -2.33 -9.31
C THR A 199 -46.38 -1.97 -7.85
N ILE A 200 -47.17 -0.92 -7.61
CA ILE A 200 -47.47 -0.43 -6.27
C ILE A 200 -48.53 -1.31 -5.60
N GLY A 201 -48.11 -2.00 -4.54
CA GLY A 201 -48.97 -2.86 -3.71
C GLY A 201 -49.85 -2.11 -2.72
N ASP A 202 -50.34 -2.83 -1.71
CA ASP A 202 -51.37 -2.35 -0.79
C ASP A 202 -50.85 -1.41 0.30
N ASN A 203 -49.61 -1.59 0.74
CA ASN A 203 -49.02 -0.84 1.85
C ASN A 203 -47.73 -0.15 1.40
N THR A 204 -46.64 -0.92 1.26
CA THR A 204 -45.30 -0.40 1.00
C THR A 204 -44.65 -1.15 -0.16
N SER A 205 -44.04 -0.42 -1.09
CA SER A 205 -43.27 -0.98 -2.20
C SER A 205 -41.80 -0.52 -2.09
N PRO A 206 -40.85 -1.41 -1.76
CA PRO A 206 -39.45 -1.02 -1.60
C PRO A 206 -38.72 -0.88 -2.94
N ILE A 207 -37.84 0.12 -3.05
CA ILE A 207 -36.83 0.23 -4.10
C ILE A 207 -35.46 0.07 -3.47
N ASN A 208 -34.69 -0.92 -3.93
CA ASN A 208 -33.29 -1.09 -3.56
C ASN A 208 -32.40 -0.62 -4.71
N ILE A 209 -31.67 0.48 -4.49
CA ILE A 209 -30.86 1.12 -5.53
C ILE A 209 -29.40 0.66 -5.40
N THR A 210 -28.87 0.06 -6.47
CA THR A 210 -27.43 -0.12 -6.65
C THR A 210 -26.99 0.77 -7.80
N PHE A 211 -26.16 1.77 -7.50
CA PHE A 211 -25.66 2.70 -8.50
C PHE A 211 -24.53 2.09 -9.30
N ASN A 212 -24.47 2.39 -10.59
CA ASN A 212 -23.29 2.17 -11.43
C ASN A 212 -22.69 3.54 -11.79
N ARG A 213 -21.37 3.59 -11.96
CA ARG A 213 -20.74 4.79 -12.52
C ARG A 213 -21.14 4.97 -13.98
N LEU A 214 -21.45 6.21 -14.33
CA LEU A 214 -21.79 6.59 -15.70
C LEU A 214 -20.55 7.11 -16.43
N PHE A 215 -19.63 7.76 -15.71
CA PHE A 215 -18.34 8.21 -16.21
C PHE A 215 -17.23 7.22 -15.88
N SER A 216 -16.13 7.30 -16.61
CA SER A 216 -14.88 6.66 -16.22
C SER A 216 -14.26 7.41 -15.05
N ARG A 217 -13.74 6.69 -14.04
CA ARG A 217 -12.99 7.26 -12.92
C ARG A 217 -11.50 6.95 -13.10
N ILE A 218 -10.68 7.98 -13.23
CA ILE A 218 -9.23 7.83 -13.33
C ILE A 218 -8.62 8.34 -12.02
N GLY A 219 -7.92 7.44 -11.32
CA GLY A 219 -7.17 7.73 -10.11
C GLY A 219 -5.67 7.86 -10.39
N ILE A 220 -5.05 8.90 -9.85
CA ILE A 220 -3.59 9.08 -9.85
C ILE A 220 -3.14 8.89 -8.41
N GLU A 221 -2.39 7.83 -8.13
CA GLU A 221 -1.91 7.49 -6.79
C GLU A 221 -0.43 7.86 -6.63
N LEU A 222 -0.13 8.63 -5.59
CA LEU A 222 1.22 8.82 -5.05
C LEU A 222 1.37 7.97 -3.80
N ASN A 223 2.42 7.15 -3.74
CA ASN A 223 2.64 6.23 -2.65
C ASN A 223 4.10 6.27 -2.19
N THR A 224 4.35 6.64 -0.94
CA THR A 224 5.68 6.74 -0.32
C THR A 224 5.96 5.63 0.69
N LYS A 225 5.20 4.53 0.68
CA LYS A 225 5.45 3.36 1.54
C LYS A 225 6.87 2.83 1.40
N GLY A 226 7.41 2.80 0.18
CA GLY A 226 8.78 2.37 -0.11
C GLY A 226 9.86 3.39 0.27
N MET A 227 9.45 4.60 0.68
CA MET A 227 10.30 5.63 1.27
C MET A 227 10.19 5.65 2.81
N PHE A 228 9.34 4.79 3.38
CA PHE A 228 9.14 4.61 4.82
C PHE A 228 8.69 5.86 5.58
N GLY A 229 7.88 6.71 4.93
CA GLY A 229 7.39 7.93 5.56
C GLY A 229 6.17 8.53 4.87
N PRO A 230 5.24 9.15 5.62
CA PRO A 230 4.12 9.87 5.02
C PRO A 230 4.57 11.13 4.28
N MET A 231 3.80 11.53 3.26
CA MET A 231 3.99 12.79 2.53
C MET A 231 3.50 13.97 3.35
N ASN A 232 4.39 14.91 3.66
CA ASN A 232 4.04 16.22 4.22
C ASN A 232 3.59 17.19 3.11
N SER A 233 4.38 17.28 2.04
CA SER A 233 4.14 18.15 0.88
C SER A 233 4.83 17.62 -0.37
N ALA A 234 4.34 18.03 -1.54
CA ALA A 234 5.03 17.91 -2.82
C ALA A 234 4.49 18.96 -3.80
N THR A 235 5.26 19.27 -4.83
CA THR A 235 4.77 19.98 -6.01
C THR A 235 4.37 18.95 -7.05
N VAL A 236 3.08 18.89 -7.39
CA VAL A 236 2.54 17.93 -8.37
C VAL A 236 1.88 18.67 -9.52
N THR A 237 2.21 18.26 -10.75
CA THR A 237 1.55 18.74 -11.96
C THR A 237 1.14 17.55 -12.82
N VAL A 238 -0.13 17.53 -13.22
CA VAL A 238 -0.67 16.53 -14.14
C VAL A 238 -1.07 17.21 -15.45
N THR A 239 -0.67 16.62 -16.58
CA THR A 239 -0.98 17.12 -17.93
C THR A 239 -1.32 15.96 -18.85
N GLY A 240 -1.87 16.25 -20.04
CA GLY A 240 -2.24 15.23 -21.03
C GLY A 240 -3.54 14.49 -20.72
N HIS A 241 -4.20 14.82 -19.61
CA HIS A 241 -5.58 14.41 -19.31
C HIS A 241 -6.58 15.40 -19.91
N SER A 242 -7.77 14.88 -20.23
CA SER A 242 -8.89 15.67 -20.71
C SER A 242 -10.20 15.08 -20.23
N THR A 243 -11.17 15.95 -19.91
CA THR A 243 -12.50 15.55 -19.49
C THR A 243 -13.54 16.13 -20.44
N LYS A 244 -14.47 15.29 -20.87
CA LYS A 244 -15.76 15.72 -21.42
C LYS A 244 -16.88 15.25 -20.53
N THR A 245 -17.92 16.07 -20.45
CA THR A 245 -19.22 15.71 -19.90
C THR A 245 -20.12 15.11 -21.00
N ALA A 246 -21.33 14.71 -20.63
CA ALA A 246 -22.35 14.23 -21.55
C ALA A 246 -23.75 14.71 -21.11
N THR A 247 -24.70 14.67 -22.03
CA THR A 247 -26.13 14.70 -21.73
C THR A 247 -26.61 13.26 -21.59
N VAL A 248 -27.34 12.95 -20.53
CA VAL A 248 -27.98 11.63 -20.34
C VAL A 248 -29.46 11.71 -20.71
N ASP A 249 -29.93 10.70 -21.44
CA ASP A 249 -31.35 10.40 -21.55
C ASP A 249 -31.75 9.61 -20.30
N LEU A 250 -32.58 10.20 -19.44
CA LEU A 250 -32.96 9.57 -18.18
C LEU A 250 -33.75 8.27 -18.39
N THR A 251 -34.48 8.12 -19.51
CA THR A 251 -35.32 6.94 -19.77
C THR A 251 -34.52 5.74 -20.28
N THR A 252 -33.45 5.99 -21.05
CA THR A 252 -32.62 4.94 -21.65
C THR A 252 -31.27 4.76 -20.98
N GLY A 253 -30.79 5.78 -20.26
CA GLY A 253 -29.42 5.87 -19.75
C GLY A 253 -28.36 6.17 -20.83
N ALA A 254 -28.78 6.42 -22.08
CA ALA A 254 -27.87 6.72 -23.16
C ALA A 254 -27.17 8.08 -22.97
N LEU A 255 -25.91 8.16 -23.40
CA LEU A 255 -25.09 9.36 -23.27
C LEU A 255 -24.78 9.98 -24.64
N VAL A 256 -25.00 11.29 -24.75
CA VAL A 256 -24.51 12.12 -25.86
C VAL A 256 -23.35 12.97 -25.36
N LEU A 257 -22.16 12.73 -25.90
CA LEU A 257 -20.93 13.40 -25.45
C LEU A 257 -20.96 14.89 -25.80
N ALA A 258 -20.52 15.74 -24.88
CA ALA A 258 -20.34 17.17 -25.15
C ALA A 258 -19.16 17.39 -26.11
N GLN A 259 -19.25 18.42 -26.97
CA GLN A 259 -18.15 18.77 -27.88
C GLN A 259 -16.96 19.40 -27.15
N ALA A 260 -17.23 20.24 -26.15
CA ALA A 260 -16.21 20.95 -25.39
C ALA A 260 -15.47 20.01 -24.43
N ALA A 261 -14.14 20.08 -24.48
CA ALA A 261 -13.26 19.40 -23.56
C ALA A 261 -12.73 20.37 -22.49
N HIS A 262 -12.47 19.84 -21.31
CA HIS A 262 -11.96 20.56 -20.15
C HIS A 262 -10.71 19.84 -19.62
N THR A 263 -9.90 20.54 -18.85
CA THR A 263 -8.70 19.98 -18.21
C THR A 263 -8.70 20.45 -16.76
N PRO A 264 -9.29 19.68 -15.83
CA PRO A 264 -9.34 20.07 -14.43
C PRO A 264 -7.93 20.19 -13.88
N GLU A 265 -7.68 21.21 -13.04
CA GLU A 265 -6.39 21.33 -12.36
C GLU A 265 -6.24 20.20 -11.34
N ILE A 266 -5.15 19.43 -11.48
CA ILE A 266 -4.76 18.40 -10.51
C ILE A 266 -3.39 18.81 -9.97
N SER A 267 -3.41 19.32 -8.75
CA SER A 267 -2.23 19.70 -7.97
C SER A 267 -2.14 18.83 -6.71
N PHE A 268 -1.10 18.98 -5.89
CA PHE A 268 -0.96 18.21 -4.65
C PHE A 268 -2.16 18.41 -3.69
N ALA A 269 -2.85 19.54 -3.75
CA ALA A 269 -4.04 19.80 -2.94
C ALA A 269 -5.24 18.91 -3.34
N SER A 270 -5.27 18.40 -4.57
CA SER A 270 -6.31 17.49 -5.06
C SER A 270 -6.17 16.06 -4.49
N PHE A 271 -5.02 15.73 -3.90
CA PHE A 271 -4.70 14.40 -3.39
C PHE A 271 -5.20 14.18 -1.96
N ILE A 272 -6.10 13.21 -1.80
CA ILE A 272 -6.62 12.79 -0.49
C ILE A 272 -5.95 11.49 -0.04
N ASN A 273 -5.89 11.25 1.27
CA ASN A 273 -5.37 9.99 1.79
C ASN A 273 -6.27 8.82 1.39
N THR A 274 -5.68 7.69 0.97
CA THR A 274 -6.44 6.48 0.61
C THR A 274 -6.94 5.72 1.85
N SER A 275 -6.46 6.06 3.04
CA SER A 275 -6.93 5.53 4.31
C SER A 275 -6.81 6.62 5.38
N GLU A 276 -7.75 6.64 6.32
CA GLU A 276 -7.77 7.62 7.39
C GLU A 276 -6.47 7.56 8.19
N GLY A 277 -5.82 8.72 8.39
CA GLY A 277 -4.55 8.82 9.10
C GLY A 277 -3.30 8.38 8.30
N ASP A 278 -3.45 7.75 7.13
CA ASP A 278 -2.32 7.31 6.32
C ASP A 278 -2.00 8.30 5.19
N ALA A 279 -1.04 9.19 5.45
CA ALA A 279 -0.53 10.14 4.45
C ALA A 279 0.62 9.56 3.59
N SER A 280 0.95 8.28 3.71
CA SER A 280 1.92 7.61 2.83
C SER A 280 1.32 7.19 1.49
N GLN A 281 0.00 7.10 1.39
CA GLN A 281 -0.72 6.85 0.16
C GLN A 281 -1.77 7.92 -0.06
N LYS A 282 -1.66 8.64 -1.18
CA LYS A 282 -2.64 9.65 -1.57
C LYS A 282 -3.08 9.45 -3.00
N ILE A 283 -4.32 9.79 -3.28
CA ILE A 283 -4.93 9.64 -4.60
C ILE A 283 -5.71 10.90 -4.97
N ALA A 284 -5.59 11.33 -6.22
CA ALA A 284 -6.45 12.32 -6.83
C ALA A 284 -7.28 11.67 -7.93
N TYR A 285 -8.50 12.16 -8.14
CA TYR A 285 -9.42 11.64 -9.13
C TYR A 285 -9.81 12.68 -10.16
N TYR A 286 -10.03 12.22 -11.38
CA TYR A 286 -10.85 12.94 -12.34
C TYR A 286 -11.80 11.99 -13.06
N TYR A 287 -12.85 12.57 -13.65
CA TYR A 287 -13.97 11.83 -14.21
C TYR A 287 -14.27 12.30 -15.62
N THR A 288 -14.54 11.37 -16.54
CA THR A 288 -14.91 11.72 -17.91
C THR A 288 -15.87 10.73 -18.57
N ALA A 289 -16.73 11.26 -19.44
CA ALA A 289 -17.54 10.48 -20.38
C ALA A 289 -16.80 10.16 -21.70
N ASP A 290 -15.63 10.77 -21.96
CA ASP A 290 -14.83 10.48 -23.15
C ASP A 290 -14.05 9.18 -22.95
N GLU A 291 -14.04 8.31 -23.96
CA GLU A 291 -13.33 7.03 -23.95
C GLU A 291 -12.06 7.08 -24.83
N THR A 292 -11.73 8.26 -25.35
CA THR A 292 -10.51 8.48 -26.13
C THR A 292 -9.26 8.26 -25.26
N PRO A 293 -8.26 7.49 -25.72
CA PRO A 293 -7.00 7.30 -25.00
C PRO A 293 -6.28 8.61 -24.68
N GLN A 294 -5.70 8.68 -23.47
CA GLN A 294 -5.03 9.85 -22.93
C GLN A 294 -3.60 9.50 -22.50
N ALA A 295 -2.64 10.34 -22.87
CA ALA A 295 -1.25 10.21 -22.46
C ALA A 295 -1.00 11.09 -21.21
N ILE A 296 -1.30 10.55 -20.04
CA ILE A 296 -1.26 11.28 -18.77
C ILE A 296 0.19 11.41 -18.34
N LYS A 297 0.66 12.65 -18.18
CA LYS A 297 1.98 12.97 -17.65
C LYS A 297 1.86 13.51 -16.23
N VAL A 298 2.50 12.84 -15.28
CA VAL A 298 2.59 13.24 -13.87
C VAL A 298 4.02 13.67 -13.57
N VAL A 299 4.17 14.88 -13.04
CA VAL A 299 5.44 15.44 -12.57
C VAL A 299 5.36 15.65 -11.07
N VAL A 300 6.33 15.11 -10.33
CA VAL A 300 6.47 15.27 -8.87
C VAL A 300 7.82 15.92 -8.57
N LYS A 301 7.81 17.03 -7.83
CA LYS A 301 8.98 17.78 -7.35
C LYS A 301 8.85 18.12 -5.88
N ASP A 302 9.95 18.54 -5.26
CA ASP A 302 9.98 19.06 -3.89
C ASP A 302 9.30 18.14 -2.86
N LEU A 303 9.41 16.84 -3.08
CA LEU A 303 8.79 15.84 -2.20
C LEU A 303 9.38 15.99 -0.80
N ASN A 304 8.52 16.11 0.20
CA ASN A 304 8.87 16.18 1.60
C ASN A 304 8.14 15.06 2.35
N ILE A 305 8.91 14.14 2.93
CA ILE A 305 8.39 13.04 3.74
C ILE A 305 8.84 13.16 5.19
N LYS A 306 8.02 12.66 6.12
CA LYS A 306 8.39 12.55 7.52
C LYS A 306 9.03 11.19 7.80
N LEU A 307 10.24 11.18 8.36
CA LEU A 307 10.96 9.97 8.74
C LEU A 307 10.59 9.51 10.16
N ASP A 308 10.95 8.27 10.47
CA ASP A 308 10.69 7.63 11.77
C ASP A 308 11.34 8.32 12.96
N ASN A 309 12.43 9.05 12.76
CA ASN A 309 13.09 9.85 13.80
C ASN A 309 12.42 11.21 14.01
N GLY A 310 11.26 11.46 13.37
CA GLY A 310 10.50 12.71 13.46
C GLY A 310 11.01 13.83 12.56
N THR A 311 12.15 13.66 11.88
CA THR A 311 12.71 14.64 10.95
C THR A 311 12.06 14.56 9.57
N ASN A 312 12.27 15.59 8.76
CA ASN A 312 11.79 15.64 7.38
C ASN A 312 12.94 15.32 6.41
N ARG A 313 12.65 14.54 5.38
CA ARG A 313 13.53 14.35 4.22
C ARG A 313 12.94 15.10 3.02
N VAL A 314 13.70 16.05 2.50
CA VAL A 314 13.24 16.97 1.44
C VAL A 314 14.06 16.73 0.16
N PHE A 315 13.37 16.41 -0.92
CA PHE A 315 13.94 16.11 -2.23
C PHE A 315 13.83 17.30 -3.19
N SER A 316 14.43 18.43 -2.81
CA SER A 316 14.30 19.72 -3.51
C SER A 316 14.92 19.74 -4.93
N THR A 317 15.91 18.91 -5.19
CA THR A 317 16.56 18.81 -6.52
C THR A 317 16.05 17.64 -7.35
N SER A 318 15.12 16.87 -6.81
CA SER A 318 14.61 15.65 -7.44
C SER A 318 13.34 15.97 -8.23
N THR A 319 13.28 15.48 -9.46
CA THR A 319 12.07 15.53 -10.28
C THR A 319 11.80 14.14 -10.82
N LEU A 320 10.61 13.63 -10.54
CA LEU A 320 10.05 12.46 -11.24
C LEU A 320 9.08 12.96 -12.30
N SER A 321 9.21 12.47 -13.52
CA SER A 321 8.31 12.80 -14.63
C SER A 321 7.97 11.53 -15.38
N GLN A 322 6.72 11.10 -15.31
CA GLN A 322 6.26 9.86 -15.93
C GLN A 322 5.06 10.12 -16.81
N THR A 323 5.04 9.48 -17.98
CA THR A 323 3.92 9.54 -18.93
C THR A 323 3.40 8.13 -19.16
N GLN A 324 2.11 7.93 -18.95
CA GLN A 324 1.45 6.65 -19.15
C GLN A 324 0.17 6.82 -19.96
N ALA A 325 -0.11 5.85 -20.82
CA ALA A 325 -1.35 5.81 -21.57
C ALA A 325 -2.46 5.18 -20.72
N ILE A 326 -3.61 5.84 -20.67
CA ILE A 326 -4.85 5.29 -20.12
C ILE A 326 -5.93 5.42 -21.18
N SER A 327 -6.67 4.34 -21.41
CA SER A 327 -7.87 4.34 -22.25
C SER A 327 -9.09 4.32 -21.35
N PRO A 328 -9.73 5.49 -21.08
CA PRO A 328 -10.89 5.53 -20.22
C PRO A 328 -12.02 4.67 -20.78
N GLU A 329 -12.78 4.07 -19.87
CA GLU A 329 -13.95 3.27 -20.21
C GLU A 329 -15.05 3.63 -19.23
N ARG A 330 -16.23 3.97 -19.75
CA ARG A 330 -17.36 4.41 -18.92
C ARG A 330 -17.74 3.32 -17.92
N GLY A 331 -18.05 3.75 -16.71
CA GLY A 331 -18.42 2.85 -15.62
C GLY A 331 -17.29 2.02 -15.02
N LYS A 332 -16.04 2.19 -15.50
CA LYS A 332 -14.86 1.50 -14.96
C LYS A 332 -13.90 2.45 -14.26
N ASN A 333 -13.02 1.86 -13.46
CA ASN A 333 -11.92 2.54 -12.81
C ASN A 333 -10.62 2.30 -13.56
N HIS A 334 -9.77 3.32 -13.52
CA HIS A 334 -8.39 3.24 -13.99
C HIS A 334 -7.50 3.87 -12.94
N ARG A 335 -6.30 3.34 -12.77
CA ARG A 335 -5.31 3.84 -11.83
C ARG A 335 -3.96 3.97 -12.50
N LEU A 336 -3.34 5.13 -12.32
CA LEU A 336 -1.91 5.36 -12.51
C LEU A 336 -1.25 5.46 -11.12
N LEU A 337 -0.43 4.48 -10.77
CA LEU A 337 0.36 4.45 -9.55
C LEU A 337 1.77 5.00 -9.80
N LEU A 338 2.22 5.89 -8.92
CA LEU A 338 3.62 6.27 -8.74
C LEU A 338 4.05 5.89 -7.31
N GLY A 339 4.54 4.66 -7.15
CA GLY A 339 5.04 4.10 -5.90
C GLY A 339 6.51 4.44 -5.67
N LEU A 340 6.78 5.50 -4.92
CA LEU A 340 8.10 6.00 -4.62
C LEU A 340 8.83 5.07 -3.63
N THR A 341 10.09 4.75 -3.94
CA THR A 341 10.94 3.84 -3.16
C THR A 341 12.37 4.36 -3.06
N GLU A 342 13.04 4.03 -1.95
CA GLU A 342 14.39 4.53 -1.68
C GLU A 342 15.35 4.13 -2.81
N SER A 343 16.06 5.10 -3.39
CA SER A 343 17.06 4.80 -4.44
C SER A 343 18.29 4.11 -3.87
N ALA A 344 18.94 3.28 -4.68
CA ALA A 344 20.16 2.59 -4.31
C ALA A 344 21.42 3.46 -4.51
N LEU A 345 22.50 3.11 -3.80
CA LEU A 345 23.86 3.52 -4.17
C LEU A 345 24.48 2.44 -5.06
N THR A 346 25.05 2.83 -6.19
CA THR A 346 25.64 1.86 -7.14
C THR A 346 27.15 1.84 -7.01
N ARG A 347 27.72 0.65 -6.83
CA ARG A 347 29.16 0.41 -6.84
C ARG A 347 29.46 -0.91 -7.53
N ASP A 348 30.40 -0.89 -8.48
CA ASP A 348 30.88 -2.08 -9.18
C ASP A 348 29.72 -2.91 -9.77
N GLY A 349 28.69 -2.23 -10.30
CA GLY A 349 27.47 -2.83 -10.86
C GLY A 349 26.43 -3.26 -9.82
N VAL A 350 26.75 -3.26 -8.52
CA VAL A 350 25.81 -3.67 -7.47
C VAL A 350 25.08 -2.45 -6.90
N GLN A 351 23.75 -2.52 -6.86
CA GLN A 351 22.87 -1.50 -6.32
C GLN A 351 22.55 -1.79 -4.85
N TRP A 352 23.25 -1.13 -3.93
CA TRP A 352 23.13 -1.32 -2.49
C TRP A 352 22.09 -0.39 -1.85
N SER A 353 21.42 -0.87 -0.80
CA SER A 353 20.64 0.00 0.08
C SER A 353 21.55 1.04 0.74
N ARG A 354 21.01 2.23 0.98
CA ARG A 354 21.76 3.35 1.57
C ARG A 354 22.13 3.09 3.02
N SER A 355 21.34 2.27 3.72
CA SER A 355 21.55 1.93 5.11
C SER A 355 21.18 0.49 5.43
N ASN A 356 21.46 0.08 6.67
CA ASN A 356 21.09 -1.23 7.17
C ASN A 356 19.57 -1.32 7.38
N LEU A 357 19.05 -2.51 7.16
CA LEU A 357 17.67 -2.87 7.47
C LEU A 357 17.45 -2.87 8.99
N TYR A 358 16.29 -2.41 9.43
CA TYR A 358 15.76 -2.67 10.76
C TYR A 358 14.26 -2.96 10.71
N TYR A 359 13.77 -3.61 11.76
CA TYR A 359 12.38 -4.01 11.89
C TYR A 359 11.61 -3.11 12.87
N LYS A 360 10.54 -2.47 12.41
CA LYS A 360 9.65 -1.65 13.22
C LYS A 360 8.28 -2.33 13.34
N ALA A 361 8.10 -3.11 14.41
CA ALA A 361 6.87 -3.82 14.69
C ALA A 361 5.66 -2.87 14.80
N GLY A 362 4.52 -3.27 14.23
CA GLY A 362 3.25 -2.52 14.31
C GLY A 362 3.06 -1.47 13.22
N ASP A 363 4.09 -1.15 12.43
CA ASP A 363 3.95 -0.25 11.29
C ASP A 363 3.50 -1.00 10.01
N ALA A 364 2.89 -0.27 9.07
CA ALA A 364 2.43 -0.81 7.79
C ALA A 364 3.55 -1.40 6.91
N THR A 365 4.76 -0.84 6.99
CA THR A 365 5.96 -1.33 6.28
C THR A 365 7.06 -1.68 7.27
N PRO A 366 6.94 -2.79 8.02
CA PRO A 366 7.78 -3.02 9.20
C PRO A 366 9.26 -3.25 8.84
N TYR A 367 9.56 -3.75 7.64
CA TYR A 367 10.90 -3.87 7.10
C TYR A 367 11.30 -2.60 6.36
N ARG A 368 12.32 -1.90 6.86
CA ARG A 368 12.71 -0.58 6.35
C ARG A 368 14.17 -0.24 6.61
N PHE A 369 14.69 0.73 5.87
CA PHE A 369 16.06 1.20 5.99
C PHE A 369 16.19 2.30 7.05
N ASN A 370 17.27 2.23 7.83
CA ASN A 370 17.57 3.23 8.84
C ASN A 370 17.63 4.66 8.23
N PRO A 371 16.95 5.66 8.83
CA PRO A 371 16.78 6.98 8.25
C PRO A 371 18.05 7.84 8.18
N THR A 372 19.12 7.51 8.92
CA THR A 372 20.36 8.30 8.93
C THR A 372 21.62 7.48 8.65
N ASN A 373 21.56 6.15 8.70
CA ASN A 373 22.72 5.27 8.53
C ASN A 373 23.91 5.58 9.45
N ASP A 374 23.66 6.17 10.62
CA ASP A 374 24.74 6.50 11.54
C ASP A 374 25.20 5.27 12.34
N PHE A 375 26.47 5.29 12.74
CA PHE A 375 26.97 4.33 13.71
C PHE A 375 26.26 4.54 15.04
N ASN A 376 25.73 3.45 15.60
CA ASN A 376 25.12 3.48 16.92
C ASN A 376 26.08 2.88 17.95
N ALA A 377 26.44 3.68 18.95
CA ALA A 377 27.27 3.22 20.06
C ALA A 377 26.55 2.16 20.91
N ILE A 378 25.22 2.13 20.84
CA ILE A 378 24.36 1.14 21.48
C ILE A 378 23.70 0.29 20.39
N ALA A 379 23.77 -1.02 20.49
CA ALA A 379 23.11 -1.91 19.54
C ALA A 379 21.59 -1.65 19.52
N ASP A 380 21.03 -1.36 18.33
CA ASP A 380 19.58 -1.39 18.15
C ASP A 380 19.15 -2.84 17.88
N PRO A 381 18.50 -3.54 18.83
CA PRO A 381 18.15 -4.96 18.66
C PRO A 381 17.28 -5.20 17.44
N ARG A 382 16.54 -4.19 16.96
CA ARG A 382 15.68 -4.27 15.76
C ARG A 382 16.46 -4.46 14.46
N ALA A 383 17.77 -4.26 14.47
CA ALA A 383 18.63 -4.31 13.30
C ALA A 383 19.49 -5.59 13.22
N TYR A 384 19.35 -6.53 14.16
CA TYR A 384 20.17 -7.75 14.18
C TYR A 384 19.34 -9.00 13.91
N PHE A 385 19.69 -9.71 12.85
CA PHE A 385 18.98 -10.88 12.34
C PHE A 385 19.88 -12.10 12.35
N SER A 386 19.29 -13.27 12.58
CA SER A 386 19.99 -14.54 12.33
C SER A 386 20.03 -14.82 10.82
N PHE A 387 20.96 -15.67 10.41
CA PHE A 387 21.02 -16.10 9.01
C PHE A 387 19.71 -16.82 8.62
N LYS A 388 19.12 -16.44 7.48
CA LYS A 388 17.78 -16.87 7.00
C LYS A 388 16.61 -16.55 7.94
N GLY A 389 16.85 -15.76 8.99
CA GLY A 389 15.85 -15.25 9.90
C GLY A 389 15.28 -13.92 9.40
N HIS A 390 13.97 -13.75 9.53
CA HIS A 390 13.28 -12.51 9.14
C HIS A 390 12.76 -11.70 10.31
N LEU A 391 12.88 -12.20 11.54
CA LEU A 391 12.56 -11.43 12.75
C LEU A 391 13.86 -11.11 13.49
N PRO A 392 14.02 -9.88 13.99
CA PRO A 392 15.21 -9.50 14.73
C PRO A 392 15.32 -10.32 16.03
N MET A 393 16.55 -10.52 16.51
CA MET A 393 16.84 -11.21 17.77
C MET A 393 16.20 -12.61 17.90
N THR A 394 15.88 -13.25 16.77
CA THR A 394 15.22 -14.55 16.73
C THR A 394 15.98 -15.45 15.77
N LEU A 395 16.13 -16.73 16.14
CA LEU A 395 16.70 -17.73 15.25
C LEU A 395 15.75 -18.04 14.10
N ALA A 396 16.30 -18.30 12.92
CA ALA A 396 15.53 -18.77 11.78
C ALA A 396 14.80 -20.08 12.11
N SER A 397 13.68 -20.32 11.44
CA SER A 397 12.99 -21.61 11.58
C SER A 397 13.86 -22.73 11.01
N ASN A 398 13.86 -23.89 11.68
CA ASN A 398 14.46 -25.12 11.13
C ASN A 398 13.68 -25.66 9.93
N ASP A 399 12.44 -25.22 9.71
CA ASP A 399 11.67 -25.54 8.50
C ASP A 399 12.06 -24.56 7.39
N PRO A 400 12.75 -25.00 6.32
CA PRO A 400 13.18 -24.11 5.24
C PRO A 400 12.02 -23.37 4.58
N LYS A 401 10.79 -23.90 4.62
CA LYS A 401 9.60 -23.24 4.05
C LYS A 401 9.16 -22.01 4.85
N LYS A 402 9.61 -21.89 6.10
CA LYS A 402 9.33 -20.76 7.00
C LYS A 402 10.49 -19.75 7.07
N GLN A 403 11.62 -20.07 6.44
CA GLN A 403 12.74 -19.14 6.28
C GLN A 403 12.38 -18.09 5.23
N LYS A 404 12.76 -16.84 5.49
CA LYS A 404 12.43 -15.70 4.62
C LYS A 404 13.61 -14.74 4.56
N ASP A 405 13.82 -14.14 3.39
CA ASP A 405 14.77 -13.04 3.23
C ASP A 405 14.13 -11.74 3.75
N PRO A 406 14.65 -11.14 4.84
CA PRO A 406 14.08 -9.91 5.37
C PRO A 406 14.23 -8.71 4.42
N CYS A 407 15.19 -8.72 3.49
CA CYS A 407 15.27 -7.70 2.44
C CYS A 407 14.11 -7.83 1.45
N ALA A 408 13.71 -9.06 1.09
CA ALA A 408 12.58 -9.29 0.18
C ALA A 408 11.23 -8.89 0.79
N LEU A 409 11.18 -8.65 2.09
CA LEU A 409 10.00 -8.15 2.79
C LEU A 409 9.95 -6.61 2.89
N VAL A 410 10.96 -5.90 2.40
CA VAL A 410 10.94 -4.44 2.26
C VAL A 410 9.93 -4.06 1.19
N TYR A 411 9.09 -3.07 1.46
CA TYR A 411 8.11 -2.60 0.46
C TYR A 411 8.81 -1.82 -0.68
N PRO A 412 8.44 -2.04 -1.95
CA PRO A 412 7.55 -3.11 -2.43
C PRO A 412 8.24 -4.47 -2.41
N ALA A 413 7.49 -5.50 -2.01
CA ALA A 413 8.01 -6.84 -1.77
C ALA A 413 8.80 -7.38 -2.98
N GLY A 414 9.94 -8.00 -2.67
CA GLY A 414 10.86 -8.59 -3.65
C GLY A 414 11.77 -7.60 -4.37
N LEU A 415 11.62 -6.28 -4.19
CA LEU A 415 12.50 -5.30 -4.86
C LEU A 415 13.95 -5.35 -4.36
N TRP A 416 14.10 -5.74 -3.10
CA TRP A 416 15.36 -5.86 -2.41
C TRP A 416 15.62 -7.32 -2.04
N LYS A 417 16.89 -7.72 -1.97
CA LYS A 417 17.32 -9.03 -1.49
C LYS A 417 18.58 -8.93 -0.65
N THR A 418 18.82 -9.94 0.16
CA THR A 418 20.12 -10.13 0.82
C THR A 418 21.19 -10.37 -0.26
N PRO A 419 22.37 -9.75 -0.19
CA PRO A 419 23.41 -9.87 -1.21
C PRO A 419 23.93 -11.30 -1.31
N THR A 420 24.19 -11.72 -2.54
CA THR A 420 24.85 -13.00 -2.81
C THR A 420 26.33 -12.96 -2.44
N ALA A 421 26.96 -14.13 -2.29
CA ALA A 421 28.42 -14.27 -2.16
C ALA A 421 29.20 -13.41 -3.17
N THR A 422 28.80 -13.45 -4.44
CA THR A 422 29.43 -12.69 -5.52
C THR A 422 29.33 -11.19 -5.31
N GLN A 423 28.16 -10.70 -4.89
CA GLN A 423 27.94 -9.28 -4.62
C GLN A 423 28.72 -8.82 -3.38
N VAL A 424 28.84 -9.67 -2.35
CA VAL A 424 29.73 -9.42 -1.21
C VAL A 424 31.19 -9.39 -1.66
N GLY A 425 31.61 -10.31 -2.53
CA GLY A 425 32.96 -10.35 -3.11
C GLY A 425 33.36 -9.07 -3.85
N ALA A 426 32.40 -8.34 -4.43
CA ALA A 426 32.65 -7.05 -5.09
C ALA A 426 33.09 -5.93 -4.11
N VAL A 427 32.81 -6.10 -2.81
CA VAL A 427 33.20 -5.16 -1.75
C VAL A 427 34.21 -5.76 -0.78
N THR A 428 34.81 -6.91 -1.05
CA THR A 428 35.88 -7.49 -0.22
C THR A 428 37.19 -7.58 -0.99
N SER A 429 38.31 -7.65 -0.27
CA SER A 429 39.64 -7.90 -0.87
C SER A 429 40.13 -9.33 -0.66
N ARG A 430 39.34 -10.17 0.04
CA ARG A 430 39.69 -11.54 0.41
C ARG A 430 38.47 -12.45 0.39
N ALA A 431 38.70 -13.69 -0.02
CA ALA A 431 37.69 -14.76 -0.09
C ALA A 431 38.17 -16.02 0.65
N GLY A 432 37.31 -16.56 1.52
CA GLY A 432 37.43 -17.89 2.11
C GLY A 432 38.30 -18.04 3.38
N LEU A 433 38.03 -19.13 4.12
CA LEU A 433 38.63 -19.46 5.43
C LEU A 433 40.16 -19.65 5.39
N LEU A 434 40.70 -20.11 4.25
CA LEU A 434 42.14 -20.39 4.08
C LEU A 434 42.96 -19.13 3.72
N GLY A 435 42.33 -18.13 3.08
CA GLY A 435 42.95 -16.84 2.81
C GLY A 435 43.12 -16.00 4.08
N ASP A 436 42.21 -16.15 5.04
CA ASP A 436 42.25 -15.45 6.34
C ASP A 436 43.35 -16.00 7.28
N LEU A 437 43.65 -17.30 7.23
CA LEU A 437 44.70 -17.90 8.07
C LEU A 437 46.12 -17.49 7.62
N LEU A 438 46.35 -17.45 6.30
CA LEU A 438 47.63 -17.02 5.72
C LEU A 438 47.74 -15.48 5.63
N GLY A 439 46.63 -14.80 5.38
CA GLY A 439 46.52 -13.34 5.39
C GLY A 439 46.68 -12.73 6.78
N GLY A 440 46.25 -13.42 7.85
CA GLY A 440 46.40 -12.95 9.23
C GLY A 440 47.86 -12.82 9.69
N VAL A 441 48.77 -13.66 9.18
CA VAL A 441 50.22 -13.56 9.49
C VAL A 441 50.87 -12.42 8.71
N LEU A 442 50.46 -12.21 7.44
CA LEU A 442 50.94 -11.10 6.61
C LEU A 442 50.37 -9.75 7.06
N ASP A 443 49.13 -9.70 7.57
CA ASP A 443 48.52 -8.47 8.11
C ASP A 443 49.19 -7.95 9.37
N LEU A 444 49.81 -8.84 10.15
CA LEU A 444 50.64 -8.44 11.30
C LEU A 444 51.84 -7.59 10.85
N VAL A 445 52.30 -7.80 9.61
CA VAL A 445 53.48 -7.13 9.04
C VAL A 445 53.09 -5.99 8.08
N LEU A 446 52.18 -6.23 7.14
CA LEU A 446 51.73 -5.33 6.07
C LEU A 446 50.22 -5.52 5.77
N PRO A 447 49.32 -4.83 6.49
CA PRO A 447 47.90 -4.99 6.25
C PRO A 447 47.50 -4.46 4.87
N SER A 448 46.86 -5.31 4.06
CA SER A 448 46.46 -4.95 2.68
C SER A 448 45.09 -4.29 2.66
N LYS A 449 45.08 -2.98 2.38
CA LYS A 449 43.87 -2.16 2.33
C LYS A 449 42.88 -2.65 1.26
N THR A 450 41.60 -2.79 1.62
CA THR A 450 40.53 -3.06 0.65
C THR A 450 40.45 -1.93 -0.38
N LYS A 451 40.39 -2.29 -1.66
CA LYS A 451 40.37 -1.31 -2.77
C LYS A 451 39.22 -0.31 -2.60
N GLY A 452 39.55 0.97 -2.68
CA GLY A 452 38.56 2.04 -2.69
C GLY A 452 37.93 2.35 -1.32
N THR A 453 38.47 1.81 -0.22
CA THR A 453 38.00 2.17 1.12
C THR A 453 38.73 3.39 1.68
N SER A 454 38.09 4.10 2.61
CA SER A 454 38.72 5.14 3.44
C SER A 454 38.80 4.70 4.91
N GLU A 455 39.64 5.38 5.68
CA GLU A 455 39.73 5.16 7.13
C GLU A 455 38.65 5.96 7.87
N ASN A 456 37.83 5.27 8.65
CA ASN A 456 36.90 5.85 9.59
C ASN A 456 36.84 4.96 10.84
N ASN A 457 36.81 5.56 12.03
CA ASN A 457 36.79 4.83 13.31
C ASN A 457 35.41 4.22 13.64
N LYS A 458 34.37 4.54 12.86
CA LYS A 458 32.99 4.14 13.10
C LYS A 458 32.37 3.32 11.96
N ALA A 459 33.04 3.23 10.82
CA ALA A 459 32.53 2.56 9.64
C ALA A 459 33.63 2.20 8.65
N LEU A 460 33.31 1.28 7.76
CA LEU A 460 34.02 1.03 6.52
C LEU A 460 33.32 1.79 5.40
N GLU A 461 33.99 2.77 4.79
CA GLU A 461 33.42 3.63 3.75
C GLU A 461 34.08 3.38 2.40
N TYR A 462 33.29 3.29 1.33
CA TYR A 462 33.75 3.08 -0.04
C TYR A 462 33.60 4.36 -0.87
N ALA A 463 34.70 4.81 -1.46
CA ALA A 463 34.71 5.91 -2.40
C ALA A 463 34.17 5.49 -3.78
N GLY A 464 33.56 6.41 -4.52
CA GLY A 464 33.17 6.20 -5.92
C GLY A 464 31.85 5.44 -6.14
N ALA A 465 31.02 5.28 -5.10
CA ALA A 465 29.63 4.89 -5.31
C ALA A 465 28.86 6.06 -5.96
N THR A 466 27.98 5.76 -6.92
CA THR A 466 27.10 6.76 -7.55
C THR A 466 25.70 6.74 -6.93
N GLY A 467 24.93 7.79 -7.19
CA GLY A 467 23.57 7.95 -6.65
C GLY A 467 23.46 8.90 -5.45
N ALA A 468 24.52 9.65 -5.10
CA ALA A 468 24.42 10.67 -4.05
C ALA A 468 23.33 11.71 -4.37
N ASN A 469 22.58 12.14 -3.36
CA ASN A 469 21.54 13.15 -3.49
C ASN A 469 21.45 14.01 -2.22
N PRO A 470 21.26 15.35 -2.33
CA PRO A 470 21.25 16.27 -1.19
C PRO A 470 20.14 16.02 -0.15
N ALA A 471 19.10 15.26 -0.48
CA ALA A 471 18.05 14.88 0.47
C ALA A 471 18.55 13.91 1.55
N TYR A 472 19.65 13.21 1.27
CA TYR A 472 20.29 12.27 2.19
C TYR A 472 21.47 12.93 2.89
N ASN A 473 21.76 12.49 4.11
CA ASN A 473 22.96 12.92 4.82
C ASN A 473 24.22 12.25 4.23
N ASP A 474 25.39 12.69 4.68
CA ASP A 474 26.68 12.20 4.19
C ASP A 474 26.82 10.67 4.37
N SER A 475 26.36 10.13 5.50
CA SER A 475 26.39 8.69 5.80
C SER A 475 25.48 7.85 4.88
N GLN A 476 24.48 8.44 4.24
CA GLN A 476 23.61 7.79 3.26
C GLN A 476 23.98 8.09 1.80
N ASN A 477 24.91 9.02 1.57
CA ASN A 477 25.45 9.36 0.25
C ASN A 477 26.76 8.64 -0.08
N VAL A 478 27.34 7.94 0.89
CA VAL A 478 28.51 7.09 0.72
C VAL A 478 28.13 5.64 1.03
N LEU A 479 28.61 4.69 0.23
CA LEU A 479 28.43 3.28 0.56
C LEU A 479 29.27 3.00 1.81
N ARG A 480 28.61 2.87 2.95
CA ARG A 480 29.26 2.64 4.24
C ARG A 480 28.64 1.49 5.02
N PHE A 481 29.50 0.71 5.68
CA PHE A 481 29.11 -0.35 6.59
C PHE A 481 29.60 0.01 7.99
N ASN A 482 28.66 0.33 8.89
CA ASN A 482 28.98 0.77 10.24
C ASN A 482 29.59 -0.36 11.08
N TYR A 483 30.51 -0.01 11.97
CA TYR A 483 31.12 -0.95 12.90
C TYR A 483 30.17 -1.36 14.05
N ASN A 484 28.95 -1.76 13.72
CA ASN A 484 27.90 -2.13 14.67
C ASN A 484 28.14 -3.50 15.32
N GLY A 485 29.13 -4.26 14.85
CA GLY A 485 29.45 -5.61 15.33
C GLY A 485 28.39 -6.66 15.00
N SER A 486 28.54 -7.81 15.65
CA SER A 486 27.56 -8.89 15.77
C SER A 486 27.13 -9.00 17.23
N GLN A 487 25.89 -9.44 17.47
CA GLN A 487 25.36 -9.66 18.82
C GLN A 487 25.49 -11.14 19.21
N THR A 488 25.72 -11.38 20.51
CA THR A 488 25.99 -12.70 21.07
C THR A 488 24.82 -13.68 20.89
N LYS A 489 25.18 -14.82 20.27
CA LYS A 489 24.62 -16.17 20.32
C LYS A 489 23.29 -16.35 21.08
N ILE A 490 22.23 -16.66 20.33
CA ILE A 490 21.08 -17.41 20.87
C ILE A 490 21.46 -18.89 20.76
N SER A 491 21.65 -19.57 21.89
CA SER A 491 21.93 -21.02 21.95
C SER A 491 20.85 -21.69 22.77
N VAL A 492 20.34 -22.82 22.30
CA VAL A 492 19.37 -23.64 23.06
C VAL A 492 20.10 -24.60 24.05
N LEU A 493 21.42 -24.78 23.91
CA LEU A 493 22.25 -25.63 24.78
C LEU A 493 23.54 -24.92 25.21
N SER A 494 23.96 -25.12 26.47
CA SER A 494 25.01 -24.34 27.15
C SER A 494 26.45 -24.75 26.83
N ASP A 495 26.69 -25.96 26.29
CA ASP A 495 28.02 -26.59 26.37
C ASP A 495 28.74 -26.76 25.02
N LEU A 496 28.30 -26.05 23.98
CA LEU A 496 28.93 -26.15 22.67
C LEU A 496 30.11 -25.18 22.52
N VAL A 497 31.27 -25.70 22.08
CA VAL A 497 32.48 -24.94 21.73
C VAL A 497 32.09 -23.71 20.91
N SER A 498 32.29 -22.54 21.50
CA SER A 498 31.92 -21.25 20.91
C SER A 498 33.17 -20.57 20.36
N LEU A 499 33.14 -20.18 19.09
CA LEU A 499 34.06 -19.16 18.60
C LEU A 499 33.47 -17.80 19.01
N ASN A 500 33.72 -17.39 20.25
CA ASN A 500 33.29 -16.10 20.76
C ASN A 500 34.24 -15.02 20.20
N LEU A 501 33.78 -14.21 19.23
CA LEU A 501 34.54 -13.06 18.74
C LEU A 501 34.59 -11.88 19.75
N GLY A 502 34.01 -12.04 20.95
CA GLY A 502 33.90 -11.01 21.97
C GLY A 502 32.90 -9.92 21.59
N ASN A 503 32.92 -8.80 22.32
CA ASN A 503 32.19 -7.59 21.91
C ASN A 503 32.87 -7.00 20.66
N THR A 504 32.23 -7.19 19.50
CA THR A 504 32.69 -6.71 18.19
C THR A 504 32.16 -5.33 17.83
N GLN A 505 31.28 -4.74 18.67
CA GLN A 505 30.73 -3.42 18.43
C GLN A 505 31.80 -2.33 18.56
N GLY A 506 31.74 -1.35 17.67
CA GLY A 506 32.75 -0.31 17.48
C GLY A 506 34.03 -0.80 16.80
N LYS A 507 34.15 -2.10 16.48
CA LYS A 507 35.37 -2.70 15.91
C LYS A 507 35.15 -3.36 14.55
N HIS A 508 33.98 -3.99 14.35
CA HIS A 508 33.68 -4.75 13.13
C HIS A 508 32.37 -4.29 12.50
N ALA A 509 32.35 -4.20 11.17
CA ALA A 509 31.13 -4.18 10.38
C ALA A 509 30.82 -5.62 9.98
N ALA A 510 29.58 -6.07 10.21
CA ALA A 510 29.18 -7.44 9.89
C ALA A 510 27.76 -7.48 9.32
N PHE A 511 27.58 -8.21 8.21
CA PHE A 511 26.25 -8.51 7.68
C PHE A 511 26.22 -9.83 6.93
N TRP A 512 25.04 -10.45 6.86
CA TRP A 512 24.85 -11.72 6.16
C TRP A 512 24.88 -11.59 4.64
N SER A 513 25.47 -12.58 3.97
CA SER A 513 25.14 -12.89 2.58
C SER A 513 23.96 -13.87 2.53
N SER A 514 23.41 -14.11 1.35
CA SER A 514 22.39 -15.14 1.12
C SER A 514 22.96 -16.55 0.99
N SER A 515 24.29 -16.71 1.05
CA SER A 515 24.99 -17.95 0.69
C SER A 515 25.40 -18.76 1.91
N GLU A 516 25.27 -20.08 1.79
CA GLU A 516 25.81 -21.05 2.73
C GLU A 516 27.32 -21.21 2.50
N LEU A 517 28.09 -21.52 3.56
CA LEU A 517 29.54 -21.65 3.47
C LEU A 517 29.97 -22.97 2.80
N ILE A 518 29.25 -24.06 3.07
CA ILE A 518 29.36 -25.34 2.37
C ILE A 518 27.95 -25.75 1.96
N ASP A 519 27.68 -25.84 0.66
CA ASP A 519 26.42 -26.34 0.13
C ASP A 519 26.50 -27.88 0.01
N LEU A 520 25.80 -28.63 0.88
CA LEU A 520 25.62 -30.08 0.73
C LEU A 520 24.29 -30.35 0.03
N SER A 521 24.15 -29.82 -1.17
CA SER A 521 22.95 -29.96 -2.03
C SER A 521 22.41 -31.40 -2.15
N LEU A 522 23.26 -32.41 -2.01
CA LEU A 522 22.88 -33.83 -2.00
C LEU A 522 22.10 -34.26 -0.73
N LEU A 523 22.21 -33.50 0.36
CA LEU A 523 21.57 -33.72 1.67
C LEU A 523 20.55 -32.63 2.02
N GLY A 524 20.28 -31.69 1.10
CA GLY A 524 19.31 -30.60 1.29
C GLY A 524 19.66 -29.63 2.44
N THR A 525 20.93 -29.57 2.87
CA THR A 525 21.38 -28.79 4.01
C THR A 525 22.74 -28.16 3.72
N GLY A 526 23.00 -26.92 4.15
CA GLY A 526 24.32 -26.31 4.10
C GLY A 526 24.97 -26.19 5.46
N VAL A 527 26.31 -26.21 5.50
CA VAL A 527 27.10 -25.99 6.72
C VAL A 527 27.63 -24.57 6.76
N GLY A 528 27.24 -23.80 7.79
CA GLY A 528 27.69 -22.42 8.01
C GLY A 528 27.08 -21.39 7.04
N ALA A 529 27.19 -20.11 7.40
CA ALA A 529 26.75 -18.99 6.58
C ALA A 529 27.95 -18.13 6.16
N GLN A 530 27.95 -17.65 4.93
CA GLN A 530 28.92 -16.64 4.52
C GLN A 530 28.43 -15.25 4.95
N SER A 531 29.33 -14.47 5.53
CA SER A 531 29.09 -13.09 5.95
C SER A 531 30.10 -12.14 5.33
N PHE A 532 29.78 -10.86 5.33
CA PHE A 532 30.75 -9.78 5.18
C PHE A 532 31.32 -9.43 6.54
N ILE A 533 32.64 -9.29 6.66
CA ILE A 533 33.32 -8.77 7.85
C ILE A 533 34.29 -7.66 7.44
N GLY A 534 34.14 -6.48 8.04
CA GLY A 534 35.01 -5.32 7.82
C GLY A 534 35.60 -4.82 9.13
N TYR A 535 36.88 -4.49 9.16
CA TYR A 535 37.57 -4.03 10.37
C TYR A 535 38.81 -3.20 10.06
N LYS A 536 39.33 -2.49 11.07
CA LYS A 536 40.62 -1.82 11.00
C LYS A 536 41.70 -2.76 11.55
N ALA A 537 42.67 -3.11 10.72
CA ALA A 537 43.87 -3.83 11.12
C ALA A 537 45.00 -2.84 11.42
N SER A 538 45.84 -3.17 12.40
CA SER A 538 47.09 -2.46 12.69
C SER A 538 48.24 -3.45 12.63
N GLY A 539 49.20 -3.20 11.74
CA GLY A 539 50.43 -3.98 11.61
C GLY A 539 51.66 -3.12 11.89
N LEU A 540 52.84 -3.74 11.83
CA LEU A 540 54.12 -3.09 12.16
C LEU A 540 54.42 -1.84 11.31
N LEU A 541 53.91 -1.80 10.08
CA LEU A 541 54.18 -0.74 9.10
C LEU A 541 52.99 0.19 8.84
N GLY A 542 51.91 0.08 9.63
CA GLY A 542 50.75 0.99 9.56
C GLY A 542 49.41 0.31 9.81
N SER A 543 48.33 1.07 9.69
CA SER A 543 46.96 0.55 9.76
C SER A 543 46.34 0.45 8.37
N ALA A 544 45.42 -0.49 8.19
CA ALA A 544 44.59 -0.56 6.99
C ALA A 544 43.17 -0.99 7.29
N THR A 545 42.24 -0.49 6.47
CA THR A 545 40.84 -0.92 6.46
C THR A 545 40.73 -2.20 5.62
N ILE A 546 40.29 -3.30 6.25
CA ILE A 546 40.19 -4.62 5.62
C ILE A 546 38.71 -5.04 5.58
N ALA A 547 38.32 -5.65 4.48
CA ALA A 547 37.02 -6.28 4.28
C ALA A 547 37.22 -7.67 3.67
N SER A 548 36.66 -8.68 4.32
CA SER A 548 36.75 -10.08 3.93
C SER A 548 35.38 -10.75 3.98
N THR A 549 35.28 -11.91 3.33
CA THR A 549 34.16 -12.82 3.56
C THR A 549 34.43 -13.63 4.83
N GLY A 550 33.58 -13.50 5.84
CA GLY A 550 33.62 -14.31 7.04
C GLY A 550 32.80 -15.60 6.93
N ALA A 551 33.04 -16.50 7.86
CA ALA A 551 32.25 -17.70 8.10
C ALA A 551 31.49 -17.55 9.43
N GLY A 552 30.17 -17.48 9.38
CA GLY A 552 29.30 -17.62 10.55
C GLY A 552 29.07 -19.10 10.84
N LEU A 553 29.42 -19.55 12.05
CA LEU A 553 29.12 -20.92 12.48
C LEU A 553 27.61 -21.07 12.70
N LEU A 554 26.99 -21.88 11.86
CA LEU A 554 25.66 -22.44 12.10
C LEU A 554 25.89 -23.84 12.61
N ASN A 555 25.44 -24.14 13.83
CA ASN A 555 25.45 -25.53 14.25
C ASN A 555 24.31 -26.27 13.52
N ILE A 556 24.66 -27.34 12.82
CA ILE A 556 23.73 -28.12 11.99
C ILE A 556 23.54 -29.46 12.66
N ASN A 557 22.27 -29.88 12.67
CA ASN A 557 21.83 -31.18 13.12
C ASN A 557 22.52 -32.29 12.31
N LEU A 558 23.65 -32.75 12.80
CA LEU A 558 24.30 -33.97 12.36
C LEU A 558 23.95 -35.03 13.41
N LEU A 559 23.08 -35.99 13.05
CA LEU A 559 22.73 -37.17 13.84
C LEU A 559 21.66 -37.01 14.94
N GLY A 560 20.70 -36.10 14.81
CA GLY A 560 19.51 -36.06 15.69
C GLY A 560 19.71 -35.35 17.03
N LEU A 561 20.77 -34.57 17.18
CA LEU A 561 20.99 -33.65 18.30
C LEU A 561 20.67 -32.22 17.83
N ASP A 562 19.54 -31.69 18.28
CA ASP A 562 19.13 -30.30 18.05
C ASP A 562 20.00 -29.34 18.85
N VAL A 563 21.07 -28.84 18.25
CA VAL A 563 21.82 -27.73 18.82
C VAL A 563 21.85 -26.60 17.78
N ILE A 564 21.13 -25.52 18.05
CA ILE A 564 20.91 -24.41 17.10
C ILE A 564 21.52 -23.15 17.71
N SER A 565 22.61 -22.66 17.12
CA SER A 565 23.12 -21.33 17.42
C SER A 565 23.48 -20.60 16.13
N SER A 566 23.07 -19.33 16.05
CA SER A 566 23.46 -18.40 14.99
C SER A 566 23.98 -17.14 15.64
N GLU A 567 24.99 -16.52 15.04
CA GLU A 567 25.28 -15.12 15.30
C GLU A 567 24.11 -14.25 14.83
N LEU A 568 24.00 -13.05 15.40
CA LEU A 568 23.04 -12.05 14.96
C LEU A 568 23.83 -10.87 14.36
N MET A 569 23.59 -10.56 13.10
CA MET A 569 24.30 -9.51 12.37
C MET A 569 23.32 -8.51 11.78
N ASN A 570 23.84 -7.35 11.36
CA ASN A 570 23.03 -6.46 10.53
C ASN A 570 22.68 -7.12 9.19
N VAL A 571 21.65 -6.59 8.54
CA VAL A 571 21.30 -6.95 7.17
C VAL A 571 21.49 -5.71 6.29
N ARG A 572 22.25 -5.90 5.21
CA ARG A 572 22.39 -4.93 4.13
C ARG A 572 21.70 -5.49 2.91
N CYS A 573 20.93 -4.68 2.20
CA CYS A 573 20.17 -5.16 1.05
C CYS A 573 20.79 -4.67 -0.26
N VAL A 574 20.51 -5.40 -1.33
CA VAL A 574 20.81 -5.03 -2.72
C VAL A 574 19.55 -5.14 -3.56
N ARG A 575 19.49 -4.48 -4.71
CA ARG A 575 18.36 -4.65 -5.63
C ARG A 575 18.31 -6.08 -6.18
N ASP A 576 17.10 -6.57 -6.35
CA ASP A 576 16.83 -7.83 -7.03
C ASP A 576 16.44 -7.57 -8.48
N GLU A 577 17.33 -7.92 -9.40
CA GLU A 577 17.09 -7.77 -10.84
C GLU A 577 15.92 -8.62 -11.33
N SER A 578 15.60 -9.73 -10.64
CA SER A 578 14.47 -10.59 -10.98
C SER A 578 13.11 -9.95 -10.68
N TRP A 579 13.07 -8.87 -9.89
CA TRP A 579 11.85 -8.17 -9.53
C TRP A 579 11.12 -7.60 -10.75
N ASN A 580 11.85 -7.10 -11.76
CA ASN A 580 11.23 -6.58 -12.99
C ASN A 580 10.41 -7.66 -13.72
N ILE A 581 10.85 -8.92 -13.66
CA ILE A 581 10.13 -10.06 -14.24
C ILE A 581 8.98 -10.48 -13.32
N ALA A 582 9.22 -10.57 -12.01
CA ALA A 582 8.23 -11.04 -11.06
C ALA A 582 7.05 -10.06 -10.89
N SER A 583 7.30 -8.75 -10.97
CA SER A 583 6.33 -7.71 -10.69
C SER A 583 5.20 -7.61 -11.72
N VAL A 584 5.49 -7.94 -12.98
CA VAL A 584 4.50 -7.96 -14.08
C VAL A 584 3.64 -9.23 -14.10
N LEU A 585 3.98 -10.26 -13.32
CA LEU A 585 3.22 -11.50 -13.32
C LEU A 585 1.83 -11.32 -12.66
N PRO A 586 0.81 -12.05 -13.15
CA PRO A 586 -0.48 -12.11 -12.49
C PRO A 586 -0.33 -12.54 -11.03
N GLY A 587 -0.98 -11.80 -10.12
CA GLY A 587 -0.92 -12.10 -8.68
C GLY A 587 0.27 -11.51 -7.93
N TYR A 588 1.19 -10.78 -8.59
CA TYR A 588 2.21 -10.01 -7.86
C TYR A 588 1.55 -9.04 -6.88
N ASN A 589 1.94 -9.16 -5.61
CA ASN A 589 1.51 -8.30 -4.52
C ASN A 589 2.72 -7.50 -3.99
N PRO A 590 2.69 -6.16 -4.05
CA PRO A 590 3.75 -5.33 -3.49
C PRO A 590 3.75 -5.34 -1.95
N GLU A 591 2.66 -5.76 -1.31
CA GLU A 591 2.61 -5.91 0.15
C GLU A 591 3.30 -7.22 0.57
N PRO A 592 4.30 -7.16 1.47
CA PRO A 592 5.06 -8.33 1.87
C PRO A 592 4.19 -9.35 2.62
N ALA A 593 4.30 -10.63 2.26
CA ALA A 593 3.61 -11.72 2.93
C ALA A 593 4.46 -12.30 4.06
N LEU A 594 4.01 -12.10 5.31
CA LEU A 594 4.62 -12.66 6.52
C LEU A 594 4.30 -14.13 6.79
#